data_AF-A0A3Q4GP30-F1
#
_entry.id   AF-A0A3Q4GP30-F1
#
_cell.length_a   1.000
_cell.length_b   1.000
_cell.length_c   1.000
_cell.angle_alpha   90.00
_cell.angle_beta   90.00
_cell.angle_gamma   90.00
#
_symmetry.space_group_name_H-M   'P 1'
#
loop_
_entity.id
_entity.type
_entity.pdbx_description
1 polymer ?
#
loop_
_entity_poly.entity_id
_entity_poly.type
_entity_poly.pdbx_seq_one_letter_code
_entity_poly.pdbx_strand_id
1 'polypeptide(L)'
;MAQRTIQLDQEKLSCSICLQLLKLPVTIPCGHSYCMDCIKNYWDEKETHSCPQCREIFTPQPVLVKNTMLAELLEDLKKAEHLTASPDHLQENICPRHDEEMKIFCRTDQQCVCCLCLMDEHKDHVTVSPNICPRHDEEMKIFCCTDQRCICYLCLMNEHKDHVTVSAAAERAEKQKGLGRNRQKFLQRIQEREKDVKIIHRKVEAINLSADKAFRECDKVFKDLISLIERKSSEVKQKIRSKQKSEQNRVKELQEKIEQEIRDLRRRDTELQQLSLTEDNLHFLNNYSSLSHLSNVTASVSRTRDKVKALLSDEWPKISVGTAKADILLPQGEPKTRDEFLKYSCQITLDPNTYRNDTDM
;
A
#
# COMPACT_ATOMS: atom_id res chain seq x y z
N MET A 1 12.83 -27.08 16.45
CA MET A 1 12.57 -25.90 15.58
C MET A 1 11.52 -26.34 14.58
N ALA A 2 10.38 -25.66 14.51
CA ALA A 2 9.34 -25.99 13.54
C ALA A 2 9.84 -25.57 12.15
N GLN A 3 10.19 -26.55 11.33
CA GLN A 3 10.50 -26.34 9.92
C GLN A 3 9.16 -26.00 9.25
N ARG A 4 8.92 -24.71 8.99
CA ARG A 4 7.79 -24.28 8.16
C ARG A 4 8.11 -24.70 6.73
N THR A 5 7.67 -25.88 6.34
CA THR A 5 7.53 -26.25 4.93
C THR A 5 6.46 -25.33 4.35
N ILE A 6 6.88 -24.23 3.72
CA ILE A 6 5.97 -23.45 2.89
C ILE A 6 5.63 -24.38 1.72
N GLN A 7 4.43 -24.96 1.70
CA GLN A 7 3.90 -25.62 0.51
C GLN A 7 3.73 -24.52 -0.54
N LEU A 8 4.77 -24.33 -1.38
CA LEU A 8 4.65 -23.52 -2.57
C LEU A 8 3.79 -24.30 -3.56
N ASP A 9 2.71 -23.66 -3.98
CA ASP A 9 1.74 -24.20 -4.91
C ASP A 9 2.39 -24.30 -6.31
N GLN A 10 2.70 -25.54 -6.73
CA GLN A 10 3.44 -25.85 -7.96
C GLN A 10 2.72 -25.33 -9.22
N GLU A 11 1.41 -25.17 -9.14
CA GLU A 11 0.58 -24.58 -10.20
C GLU A 11 0.95 -23.11 -10.49
N LYS A 12 1.35 -22.35 -9.46
CA LYS A 12 1.71 -20.92 -9.59
C LYS A 12 3.06 -20.69 -10.26
N LEU A 13 3.86 -21.74 -10.42
CA LEU A 13 5.18 -21.72 -11.06
C LEU A 13 5.19 -22.50 -12.38
N SER A 14 4.01 -22.78 -12.93
CA SER A 14 3.85 -23.41 -14.23
C SER A 14 3.85 -22.37 -15.36
N CYS A 15 4.41 -22.75 -16.51
CA CYS A 15 4.34 -21.96 -17.72
C CYS A 15 2.98 -22.12 -18.38
N SER A 16 2.24 -21.04 -18.64
CA SER A 16 0.91 -21.13 -19.25
C SER A 16 0.91 -21.52 -20.74
N ILE A 17 2.08 -21.71 -21.37
CA ILE A 17 2.21 -22.15 -22.77
C ILE A 17 2.36 -23.67 -22.82
N CYS A 18 3.37 -24.23 -22.14
CA CYS A 18 3.61 -25.68 -22.14
C CYS A 18 2.93 -26.43 -20.99
N LEU A 19 2.33 -25.71 -20.03
CA LEU A 19 1.66 -26.24 -18.83
C LEU A 19 2.58 -27.07 -17.93
N GLN A 20 3.89 -26.89 -18.05
CA GLN A 20 4.91 -27.53 -17.23
C GLN A 20 5.57 -26.52 -16.30
N LEU A 21 6.24 -27.00 -15.25
CA LEU A 21 7.09 -26.16 -14.39
C LEU A 21 8.08 -25.36 -15.24
N LEU A 22 8.23 -24.07 -14.92
CA LEU A 22 9.05 -23.15 -15.71
C LEU A 22 10.49 -23.67 -15.89
N LYS A 23 10.97 -23.74 -17.13
CA LYS A 23 12.36 -24.03 -17.49
C LYS A 23 13.01 -22.76 -18.01
N LEU A 24 14.11 -22.34 -17.39
CA LEU A 24 14.74 -21.03 -17.65
C LEU A 24 13.68 -19.91 -17.62
N PRO A 25 13.09 -19.63 -16.45
CA PRO A 25 11.98 -18.68 -16.33
C PRO A 25 12.41 -17.30 -16.81
N VAL A 26 11.56 -16.66 -17.62
CA VAL A 26 11.70 -15.26 -18.04
C VAL A 26 10.43 -14.53 -17.65
N THR A 27 10.58 -13.35 -17.06
CA THR A 27 9.47 -12.46 -16.72
C THR A 27 9.44 -11.31 -17.73
N ILE A 28 8.35 -11.17 -18.46
CA ILE A 28 8.16 -10.08 -19.43
C ILE A 28 7.59 -8.82 -18.73
N PRO A 29 7.61 -7.62 -19.35
CA PRO A 29 7.31 -6.36 -18.65
C PRO A 29 5.95 -6.28 -17.94
N CYS A 30 4.94 -7.01 -18.41
CA CYS A 30 3.64 -7.09 -17.72
C CYS A 30 3.64 -7.96 -16.45
N GLY A 31 4.78 -8.54 -16.07
CA GLY A 31 4.95 -9.36 -14.86
C GLY A 31 4.63 -10.85 -15.01
N HIS A 32 4.13 -11.29 -16.16
CA HIS A 32 3.90 -12.72 -16.42
C HIS A 32 5.21 -13.44 -16.74
N SER A 33 5.29 -14.72 -16.35
CA SER A 33 6.51 -15.52 -16.50
C SER A 33 6.30 -16.80 -17.32
N TYR A 34 7.27 -17.10 -18.19
CA TYR A 34 7.23 -18.24 -19.12
C TYR A 34 8.59 -18.93 -19.18
N CYS A 35 8.63 -20.14 -19.74
CA CYS A 35 9.91 -20.72 -20.16
C CYS A 35 10.48 -19.86 -21.29
N MET A 36 11.79 -19.62 -21.28
CA MET A 36 12.46 -18.81 -22.30
C MET A 36 12.13 -19.26 -23.73
N ASP A 37 12.21 -20.57 -23.99
CA ASP A 37 11.93 -21.14 -25.30
C ASP A 37 10.44 -21.00 -25.68
N CYS A 38 9.54 -21.12 -24.70
CA CYS A 38 8.10 -21.05 -24.96
C CYS A 38 7.68 -19.64 -25.40
N ILE A 39 8.13 -18.59 -24.72
CA ILE A 39 7.79 -17.22 -25.10
C ILE A 39 8.50 -16.78 -26.38
N LYS A 40 9.73 -17.26 -26.60
CA LYS A 40 10.48 -17.00 -27.84
C LYS A 40 9.76 -17.60 -29.05
N ASN A 41 9.40 -18.88 -28.99
CA ASN A 41 8.67 -19.54 -30.08
C ASN A 41 7.30 -18.89 -30.33
N TYR A 42 6.59 -18.49 -29.26
CA TYR A 42 5.31 -17.80 -29.39
C TYR A 42 5.43 -16.47 -30.14
N TRP A 43 6.50 -15.71 -29.90
CA TRP A 43 6.79 -14.47 -30.62
C TRP A 43 7.34 -14.72 -32.03
N ASP A 44 8.09 -15.78 -32.26
CA ASP A 44 8.60 -16.12 -33.59
C ASP A 44 7.47 -16.58 -34.54
N GLU A 45 6.41 -17.20 -34.00
CA GLU A 45 5.22 -17.63 -34.77
C GLU A 45 4.21 -16.49 -35.01
N LYS A 46 4.33 -15.36 -34.33
CA LYS A 46 3.39 -14.24 -34.43
C LYS A 46 4.06 -12.97 -34.90
N GLU A 47 3.39 -12.22 -35.78
CA GLU A 47 3.86 -10.89 -36.20
C GLU A 47 3.87 -9.85 -35.05
N THR A 48 3.31 -10.18 -33.87
CA THR A 48 3.21 -9.26 -32.73
C THR A 48 3.79 -9.84 -31.43
N HIS A 49 4.63 -9.05 -30.77
CA HIS A 49 5.23 -9.37 -29.45
C HIS A 49 4.23 -9.13 -28.33
N SER A 50 3.19 -9.96 -28.24
CA SER A 50 2.15 -9.84 -27.21
C SER A 50 2.33 -10.84 -26.07
N CYS A 51 1.83 -10.50 -24.89
CA CYS A 51 1.75 -11.42 -23.76
C CYS A 51 0.66 -12.49 -24.00
N PRO A 52 0.96 -13.79 -23.89
CA PRO A 52 -0.04 -14.86 -24.04
C PRO A 52 -1.23 -14.78 -23.07
N GLN A 53 -1.03 -14.23 -21.87
CA GLN A 53 -2.05 -14.20 -20.82
C GLN A 53 -2.88 -12.91 -20.83
N CYS A 54 -2.25 -11.73 -20.77
CA CYS A 54 -2.96 -10.44 -20.71
C CYS A 54 -3.13 -9.75 -22.07
N ARG A 55 -2.50 -10.29 -23.14
CA ARG A 55 -2.55 -9.74 -24.51
C ARG A 55 -1.95 -8.34 -24.68
N GLU A 56 -1.22 -7.85 -23.68
CA GLU A 56 -0.46 -6.61 -23.79
C GLU A 56 0.60 -6.71 -24.89
N ILE A 57 0.69 -5.71 -25.76
CA ILE A 57 1.59 -5.69 -26.92
C ILE A 57 2.81 -4.83 -26.59
N PHE A 58 4.00 -5.36 -26.85
CA PHE A 58 5.26 -4.67 -26.60
C PHE A 58 5.90 -4.20 -27.91
N THR A 59 6.18 -2.90 -28.00
CA THR A 59 6.94 -2.29 -29.11
C THR A 59 7.93 -1.28 -28.53
N PRO A 60 9.26 -1.49 -28.63
CA PRO A 60 9.96 -2.59 -29.32
C PRO A 60 9.88 -3.95 -28.59
N GLN A 61 10.36 -5.01 -29.24
CA GLN A 61 10.41 -6.37 -28.67
C GLN A 61 11.18 -6.37 -27.33
N PRO A 62 10.62 -6.93 -26.25
CA PRO A 62 11.32 -7.02 -24.98
C PRO A 62 12.52 -7.97 -25.08
N VAL A 63 13.65 -7.56 -24.50
CA VAL A 63 14.80 -8.45 -24.34
C VAL A 63 14.47 -9.50 -23.27
N LEU A 64 14.55 -10.78 -23.65
CA LEU A 64 14.30 -11.88 -22.73
C LEU A 64 15.56 -12.14 -21.89
N VAL A 65 15.45 -11.96 -20.58
CA VAL A 65 16.52 -12.25 -19.60
C VAL A 65 16.01 -13.24 -18.58
N LYS A 66 16.83 -14.24 -18.24
CA LYS A 66 16.52 -15.23 -17.21
C LYS A 66 16.23 -14.52 -15.88
N ASN A 67 15.07 -14.81 -15.29
CA ASN A 67 14.74 -14.41 -13.94
C ASN A 67 15.49 -15.33 -12.95
N THR A 68 16.55 -14.79 -12.34
CA THR A 68 17.42 -15.53 -11.43
C THR A 68 16.70 -15.97 -10.17
N MET A 69 15.84 -15.11 -9.60
CA MET A 69 15.07 -15.44 -8.39
C MET A 69 14.10 -16.60 -8.62
N LEU A 70 13.32 -16.57 -9.72
CA LEU A 70 12.43 -17.69 -10.05
C LEU A 70 13.21 -18.96 -10.35
N ALA A 71 14.37 -18.84 -11.01
CA ALA A 71 15.21 -20.00 -11.27
C ALA A 71 15.75 -20.63 -9.97
N GLU A 72 16.21 -19.83 -9.01
CA GLU A 72 16.67 -20.31 -7.70
C GLU A 72 15.53 -20.98 -6.92
N LEU A 73 14.35 -20.37 -6.88
CA LEU A 73 13.16 -20.95 -6.23
C LEU A 73 12.76 -22.30 -6.84
N LEU A 74 12.84 -22.42 -8.16
CA LEU A 74 12.53 -23.67 -8.87
C LEU A 74 13.57 -24.76 -8.62
N GLU A 75 14.84 -24.40 -8.48
CA GLU A 75 15.89 -25.35 -8.09
C GLU A 75 15.74 -25.79 -6.64
N ASP A 76 15.34 -24.88 -5.74
CA ASP A 76 15.06 -25.23 -4.34
C ASP A 76 13.81 -26.12 -4.21
N LEU A 77 12.80 -25.93 -5.08
CA LEU A 77 11.64 -26.81 -5.17
C LEU A 77 12.00 -28.20 -5.70
N LYS A 78 12.82 -28.29 -6.76
CA LYS A 78 13.31 -29.58 -7.26
C LYS A 78 14.16 -30.30 -6.21
N LYS A 79 15.00 -29.57 -5.47
CA LYS A 79 15.76 -30.12 -4.33
C LYS A 79 14.82 -30.59 -3.23
N ALA A 80 13.76 -29.84 -2.92
CA ALA A 80 12.76 -30.24 -1.94
C ALA A 80 11.96 -31.48 -2.38
N GLU A 81 11.60 -31.61 -3.66
CA GLU A 81 10.97 -32.81 -4.24
C GLU A 81 11.91 -34.02 -4.18
N HIS A 82 13.20 -33.85 -4.49
CA HIS A 82 14.22 -34.88 -4.33
C HIS A 82 14.50 -35.24 -2.85
N LEU A 83 14.26 -34.33 -1.91
CA LEU A 83 14.32 -34.57 -0.47
C LEU A 83 13.04 -35.24 0.08
N THR A 84 11.99 -35.40 -0.73
CA THR A 84 10.78 -36.17 -0.38
C THR A 84 10.74 -37.56 -1.04
N ALA A 85 11.72 -37.90 -1.88
CA ALA A 85 11.86 -39.21 -2.51
C ALA A 85 13.16 -39.95 -2.12
N SER A 86 13.78 -39.59 -0.99
CA SER A 86 14.84 -40.41 -0.37
C SER A 86 14.90 -40.14 1.14
N PRO A 87 14.42 -41.07 1.99
CA PRO A 87 14.72 -41.08 3.41
C PRO A 87 16.03 -41.84 3.61
N ASP A 88 17.17 -41.28 3.19
CA ASP A 88 18.43 -42.00 3.38
C ASP A 88 19.64 -41.06 3.46
N HIS A 89 19.86 -40.43 4.62
CA HIS A 89 21.19 -39.92 5.00
C HIS A 89 21.39 -39.86 6.53
N LEU A 90 20.84 -40.85 7.24
CA LEU A 90 21.24 -41.19 8.62
C LEU A 90 21.42 -42.71 8.84
N GLN A 91 21.30 -43.55 7.80
CA GLN A 91 21.39 -45.01 7.89
C GLN A 91 22.73 -45.62 7.43
N GLU A 92 23.76 -44.82 7.09
CA GLU A 92 25.08 -45.37 6.70
C GLU A 92 25.82 -46.09 7.84
N ASN A 93 25.34 -45.98 9.07
CA ASN A 93 25.91 -46.68 10.23
C ASN A 93 24.95 -47.70 10.85
N ILE A 94 23.91 -48.17 10.15
CA ILE A 94 22.97 -49.17 10.69
C ILE A 94 22.96 -50.41 9.79
N CYS A 95 23.11 -51.59 10.39
CA CYS A 95 23.15 -52.86 9.67
C CYS A 95 21.81 -53.19 9.03
N PRO A 96 21.73 -53.37 7.69
CA PRO A 96 20.48 -53.67 6.99
C PRO A 96 19.78 -54.94 7.47
N ARG A 97 20.56 -55.89 8.02
CA ARG A 97 20.03 -57.18 8.47
C ARG A 97 19.61 -57.18 9.93
N HIS A 98 20.26 -56.37 10.76
CA HIS A 98 20.15 -56.46 12.21
C HIS A 98 19.62 -55.18 12.87
N ASP A 99 19.43 -54.10 12.10
CA ASP A 99 19.00 -52.78 12.57
C ASP A 99 19.87 -52.23 13.73
N GLU A 100 21.15 -52.63 13.74
CA GLU A 100 22.13 -52.32 14.79
C GLU A 100 23.24 -51.44 14.25
N GLU A 101 23.79 -50.57 15.10
CA GLU A 101 24.85 -49.66 14.66
C GLU A 101 26.11 -50.42 14.20
N MET A 102 26.52 -50.21 12.94
CA MET A 102 27.73 -50.78 12.34
C MET A 102 28.99 -50.08 12.87
N LYS A 103 29.39 -50.46 14.08
CA LYS A 103 30.58 -49.91 14.77
C LYS A 103 31.84 -50.71 14.54
N ILE A 104 31.87 -51.69 13.64
CA ILE A 104 33.02 -52.59 13.49
C ILE A 104 33.43 -52.59 12.03
N PHE A 105 34.68 -52.28 11.70
CA PHE A 105 35.17 -52.36 10.33
C PHE A 105 35.74 -53.75 10.06
N CYS A 106 35.14 -54.50 9.15
CA CYS A 106 35.68 -55.77 8.67
C CYS A 106 36.73 -55.50 7.59
N ARG A 107 38.00 -55.87 7.84
CA ARG A 107 39.09 -55.70 6.87
C ARG A 107 39.03 -56.71 5.74
N THR A 108 38.52 -57.92 6.01
CA THR A 108 38.39 -58.96 4.99
C THR A 108 37.44 -58.50 3.88
N ASP A 109 36.30 -57.91 4.24
CA ASP A 109 35.29 -57.46 3.27
C ASP A 109 35.30 -55.95 3.00
N GLN A 110 36.22 -55.22 3.63
CA GLN A 110 36.38 -53.77 3.54
C GLN A 110 35.08 -52.97 3.80
N GLN A 111 34.25 -53.42 4.73
CA GLN A 111 32.97 -52.79 5.05
C GLN A 111 32.73 -52.69 6.56
N CYS A 112 31.92 -51.71 6.98
CA CYS A 112 31.41 -51.65 8.34
C CYS A 112 30.35 -52.75 8.56
N VAL A 113 30.36 -53.38 9.72
CA VAL A 113 29.47 -54.46 10.14
C VAL A 113 29.00 -54.20 11.58
N CYS A 114 27.81 -54.70 11.96
CA CYS A 114 27.37 -54.68 13.35
C CYS A 114 27.92 -55.88 14.14
N CYS A 115 27.78 -55.84 15.48
CA CYS A 115 28.23 -56.92 16.36
C CYS A 115 27.59 -58.28 16.07
N LEU A 116 26.37 -58.30 15.54
CA LEU A 116 25.65 -59.53 15.21
C LEU A 116 26.19 -60.17 13.91
N CYS A 117 26.52 -59.35 12.91
CA CYS A 117 27.22 -59.82 11.69
C CYS A 117 28.60 -60.45 12.01
N LEU A 118 29.30 -59.93 13.02
CA LEU A 118 30.57 -60.50 13.49
C LEU A 118 30.41 -61.90 14.10
N MET A 119 29.29 -62.18 14.77
CA MET A 119 29.07 -63.48 15.42
C MET A 119 28.60 -64.58 14.46
N ASP A 120 28.20 -64.21 13.25
CA ASP A 120 27.62 -65.09 12.24
C ASP A 120 28.54 -65.18 11.00
N GLU A 121 28.32 -64.32 9.99
CA GLU A 121 29.03 -64.40 8.70
C GLU A 121 30.48 -63.91 8.72
N HIS A 122 30.85 -63.03 9.66
CA HIS A 122 32.20 -62.44 9.73
C HIS A 122 33.03 -63.02 10.89
N LYS A 123 32.64 -64.18 11.44
CA LYS A 123 33.26 -64.78 12.63
C LYS A 123 34.76 -65.05 12.51
N ASP A 124 35.20 -65.38 11.30
CA ASP A 124 36.61 -65.70 11.00
C ASP A 124 37.33 -64.54 10.27
N HIS A 125 36.69 -63.37 10.17
CA HIS A 125 37.24 -62.22 9.45
C HIS A 125 38.01 -61.28 10.39
N VAL A 126 39.01 -60.57 9.85
CA VAL A 126 39.79 -59.61 10.63
C VAL A 126 38.96 -58.34 10.81
N THR A 127 38.47 -58.07 12.01
CA THR A 127 37.60 -56.91 12.29
C THR A 127 38.20 -55.95 13.30
N VAL A 128 38.00 -54.65 13.10
CA VAL A 128 38.60 -53.57 13.89
C VAL A 128 37.52 -52.56 14.28
N SER A 129 37.33 -52.33 15.56
CA SER A 129 36.49 -51.24 16.07
C SER A 129 37.11 -49.88 15.70
N PRO A 130 36.36 -48.80 15.45
CA PRO A 130 36.89 -47.47 15.15
C PRO A 130 37.74 -46.89 16.29
N ASN A 131 37.68 -47.50 17.47
CA ASN A 131 38.53 -47.18 18.61
C ASN A 131 39.84 -47.99 18.63
N ILE A 132 40.13 -48.81 17.61
CA ILE A 132 41.33 -49.66 17.51
C ILE A 132 42.23 -49.15 16.38
N CYS A 133 43.53 -49.15 16.63
CA CYS A 133 44.54 -48.69 15.69
C CYS A 133 44.63 -49.59 14.46
N PRO A 134 44.47 -49.04 13.24
CA PRO A 134 44.53 -49.86 12.03
C PRO A 134 45.94 -50.42 11.75
N ARG A 135 46.99 -49.86 12.36
CA ARG A 135 48.37 -50.33 12.16
C ARG A 135 48.84 -51.33 13.20
N HIS A 136 48.38 -51.16 14.43
CA HIS A 136 48.93 -51.87 15.58
C HIS A 136 47.91 -52.79 16.26
N ASP A 137 46.65 -52.74 15.84
CA ASP A 137 45.55 -53.50 16.46
C ASP A 137 45.35 -53.21 17.95
N GLU A 138 45.82 -52.03 18.39
CA GLU A 138 45.78 -51.57 19.78
C GLU A 138 44.76 -50.45 19.97
N GLU A 139 44.11 -50.38 21.14
CA GLU A 139 43.10 -49.37 21.42
C GLU A 139 43.66 -47.94 21.38
N MET A 140 42.95 -47.05 20.70
CA MET A 140 43.26 -45.63 20.57
C MET A 140 42.71 -44.83 21.78
N LYS A 141 43.52 -44.72 22.82
CA LYS A 141 43.17 -43.98 24.06
C LYS A 141 43.85 -42.61 24.19
N ILE A 142 44.77 -42.29 23.27
CA ILE A 142 45.58 -41.07 23.31
C ILE A 142 45.11 -40.14 22.19
N PHE A 143 44.96 -38.85 22.48
CA PHE A 143 44.68 -37.83 21.48
C PHE A 143 45.96 -37.05 21.17
N CYS A 144 46.36 -37.03 19.90
CA CYS A 144 47.46 -36.22 19.43
C CYS A 144 46.93 -34.82 19.09
N CYS A 145 47.26 -33.82 19.90
CA CYS A 145 46.82 -32.44 19.70
C CYS A 145 47.41 -31.81 18.44
N THR A 146 48.64 -32.19 18.07
CA THR A 146 49.30 -31.73 16.84
C THR A 146 48.52 -32.15 15.59
N ASP A 147 48.15 -33.43 15.49
CA ASP A 147 47.49 -33.98 14.29
C ASP A 147 45.95 -34.08 14.41
N GLN A 148 45.40 -33.66 15.55
CA GLN A 148 43.97 -33.65 15.85
C GLN A 148 43.27 -35.01 15.66
N ARG A 149 43.92 -36.11 16.05
CA ARG A 149 43.39 -37.48 15.91
C ARG A 149 43.69 -38.36 17.12
N CYS A 150 42.85 -39.38 17.33
CA CYS A 150 43.12 -40.43 18.31
C CYS A 150 44.18 -41.40 17.77
N ILE A 151 45.08 -41.85 18.64
CA ILE A 151 46.18 -42.78 18.34
C ILE A 151 46.32 -43.82 19.47
N CYS A 152 46.99 -44.94 19.20
CA CYS A 152 47.35 -45.93 20.23
C CYS A 152 48.75 -45.64 20.83
N TYR A 153 49.12 -46.38 21.87
CA TYR A 153 50.43 -46.23 22.53
C TYR A 153 51.62 -46.52 21.61
N LEU A 154 51.51 -47.50 20.70
CA LEU A 154 52.58 -47.81 19.74
C LEU A 154 52.78 -46.68 18.70
N CYS A 155 51.71 -46.00 18.29
CA CYS A 155 51.80 -44.79 17.47
C CYS A 155 52.53 -43.65 18.21
N LEU A 156 52.27 -43.48 19.51
CA LEU A 156 52.95 -42.49 20.35
C LEU A 156 54.46 -42.77 20.43
N MET A 157 54.86 -44.02 20.65
CA MET A 157 56.28 -44.36 20.82
C MET A 157 57.10 -44.25 19.53
N ASN A 158 56.44 -44.30 18.37
CA ASN A 158 57.07 -44.25 17.05
C ASN A 158 56.82 -42.88 16.39
N GLU A 159 55.79 -42.78 15.55
CA GLU A 159 55.54 -41.64 14.66
C GLU A 159 55.18 -40.33 15.38
N HIS A 160 54.60 -40.41 16.59
CA HIS A 160 54.09 -39.25 17.33
C HIS A 160 54.91 -38.93 18.59
N LYS A 161 56.15 -39.40 18.68
CA LYS A 161 56.98 -39.31 19.90
C LYS A 161 57.20 -37.87 20.38
N ASP A 162 57.35 -36.95 19.43
CA ASP A 162 57.63 -35.54 19.71
C ASP A 162 56.38 -34.65 19.60
N HIS A 163 55.19 -35.25 19.44
CA HIS A 163 53.94 -34.50 19.33
C HIS A 163 53.33 -34.22 20.71
N VAL A 164 52.55 -33.13 20.78
CA VAL A 164 51.78 -32.83 21.99
C VAL A 164 50.62 -33.82 22.07
N THR A 165 50.60 -34.63 23.12
CA THR A 165 49.57 -35.66 23.32
C THR A 165 48.95 -35.56 24.71
N VAL A 166 47.67 -35.92 24.79
CA VAL A 166 46.88 -36.02 26.02
C VAL A 166 46.03 -37.29 25.96
N SER A 167 45.38 -37.68 27.06
CA SER A 167 44.38 -38.76 26.96
C SER A 167 43.15 -38.28 26.19
N ALA A 168 42.55 -39.16 25.39
CA ALA A 168 41.33 -38.83 24.64
C ALA A 168 40.17 -38.41 25.56
N ALA A 169 40.11 -38.98 26.77
CA ALA A 169 39.15 -38.58 27.79
C ALA A 169 39.36 -37.15 28.29
N ALA A 170 40.62 -36.73 28.51
CA ALA A 170 40.92 -35.36 28.96
C ALA A 170 40.59 -34.33 27.87
N GLU A 171 40.99 -34.58 26.62
CA GLU A 171 40.66 -33.69 25.50
C GLU A 171 39.14 -33.56 25.30
N ARG A 172 38.42 -34.69 25.35
CA ARG A 172 36.96 -34.69 25.27
C ARG A 172 36.34 -33.83 26.38
N ALA A 173 36.83 -33.98 27.61
CA ALA A 173 36.32 -33.20 28.74
C ALA A 173 36.51 -31.69 28.53
N GLU A 174 37.65 -31.25 27.99
CA GLU A 174 37.88 -29.82 27.71
C GLU A 174 37.03 -29.33 26.53
N LYS A 175 36.97 -30.07 25.41
CA LYS A 175 36.10 -29.73 24.27
C LYS A 175 34.63 -29.68 24.69
N GLN A 176 34.19 -30.58 25.57
CA GLN A 176 32.82 -30.61 26.11
C GLN A 176 32.52 -29.38 26.98
N LYS A 177 33.46 -28.93 27.83
CA LYS A 177 33.32 -27.66 28.56
C LYS A 177 33.23 -26.48 27.59
N GLY A 178 34.04 -26.46 26.54
CA GLY A 178 33.99 -25.46 25.47
C GLY A 178 32.63 -25.38 24.79
N LEU A 179 32.06 -26.54 24.42
CA LEU A 179 30.71 -26.64 23.86
C LEU A 179 29.65 -26.13 24.84
N GLY A 180 29.76 -26.45 26.13
CA GLY A 180 28.86 -25.95 27.17
C GLY A 180 28.86 -24.42 27.24
N ARG A 181 30.03 -23.80 27.25
CA ARG A 181 30.19 -22.32 27.25
C ARG A 181 29.58 -21.70 25.98
N ASN A 182 29.84 -22.28 24.82
CA ASN A 182 29.28 -21.78 23.55
C ASN A 182 27.76 -21.93 23.50
N ARG A 183 27.22 -23.05 23.98
CA ARG A 183 25.78 -23.28 24.07
C ARG A 183 25.09 -22.21 24.93
N GLN A 184 25.67 -21.88 26.08
CA GLN A 184 25.15 -20.81 26.94
C GLN A 184 25.13 -19.45 26.23
N LYS A 185 26.22 -19.09 25.53
CA LYS A 185 26.29 -17.84 24.73
C LYS A 185 25.22 -17.80 23.65
N PHE A 186 24.98 -18.90 22.94
CA PHE A 186 23.92 -18.96 21.93
C PHE A 186 22.53 -18.80 22.54
N LEU A 187 22.23 -19.47 23.65
CA LEU A 187 20.93 -19.36 24.32
C LEU A 187 20.67 -17.93 24.80
N GLN A 188 21.68 -17.27 25.37
CA GLN A 188 21.56 -15.87 25.77
C GLN A 188 21.27 -14.96 24.56
N ARG A 189 22.02 -15.12 23.46
CA ARG A 189 21.83 -14.32 22.26
C ARG A 189 20.46 -14.55 21.62
N ILE A 190 19.96 -15.79 21.62
CA ILE A 190 18.60 -16.10 21.15
C ILE A 190 17.57 -15.33 21.99
N GLN A 191 17.68 -15.41 23.32
CA GLN A 191 16.75 -14.71 24.22
C GLN A 191 16.77 -13.18 24.04
N GLU A 192 17.95 -12.60 23.85
CA GLU A 192 18.10 -11.16 23.55
C GLU A 192 17.43 -10.82 22.22
N ARG A 193 17.65 -11.60 21.15
CA ARG A 193 17.02 -11.36 19.85
C ARG A 193 15.51 -11.56 19.87
N GLU A 194 14.99 -12.49 20.67
CA GLU A 194 13.55 -12.64 20.87
C GLU A 194 12.94 -11.41 21.56
N LYS A 195 13.67 -10.75 22.46
CA LYS A 195 13.24 -9.46 23.05
C LYS A 195 13.27 -8.35 22.00
N ASP A 196 14.32 -8.26 21.19
CA ASP A 196 14.43 -7.28 20.10
C ASP A 196 13.24 -7.39 19.12
N VAL A 197 12.88 -8.61 18.70
CA VAL A 197 11.73 -8.85 17.81
C VAL A 197 10.43 -8.34 18.42
N LYS A 198 10.21 -8.58 19.73
CA LYS A 198 9.02 -8.06 20.44
C LYS A 198 8.99 -6.52 20.47
N ILE A 199 10.14 -5.87 20.63
CA ILE A 199 10.24 -4.40 20.58
C ILE A 199 9.91 -3.88 19.18
N ILE A 200 10.48 -4.51 18.15
CA ILE A 200 10.21 -4.14 16.74
C ILE A 200 8.72 -4.27 16.45
N HIS A 201 8.08 -5.35 16.88
CA HIS A 201 6.63 -5.54 16.67
C HIS A 201 5.81 -4.40 17.27
N ARG A 202 6.08 -4.01 18.53
CA ARG A 202 5.43 -2.87 19.19
C ARG A 202 5.67 -1.55 18.46
N LYS A 203 6.88 -1.34 17.92
CA LYS A 203 7.18 -0.14 17.13
C LYS A 203 6.39 -0.10 15.83
N VAL A 204 6.23 -1.23 15.14
CA VAL A 204 5.40 -1.31 13.93
C VAL A 204 3.93 -1.01 14.25
N GLU A 205 3.39 -1.58 15.33
CA GLU A 205 2.03 -1.26 15.79
C GLU A 205 1.87 0.23 16.10
N ALA A 206 2.84 0.85 16.78
CA ALA A 206 2.82 2.28 17.09
C ALA A 206 2.85 3.15 15.82
N ILE A 207 3.64 2.78 14.81
CA ILE A 207 3.69 3.46 13.51
C ILE A 207 2.31 3.40 12.83
N ASN A 208 1.69 2.22 12.78
CA ASN A 208 0.37 2.05 12.16
C ASN A 208 -0.70 2.88 12.87
N LEU A 209 -0.74 2.84 14.21
CA LEU A 209 -1.68 3.65 15.00
C LEU A 209 -1.48 5.16 14.79
N SER A 210 -0.22 5.59 14.68
CA SER A 210 0.11 6.99 14.40
C SER A 210 -0.33 7.41 13.00
N ALA A 211 -0.11 6.57 11.99
CA ALA A 211 -0.54 6.83 10.62
C ALA A 211 -2.07 6.93 10.54
N ASP A 212 -2.80 5.99 11.14
CA ASP A 212 -4.26 6.00 11.19
C ASP A 212 -4.80 7.25 11.90
N LYS A 213 -4.14 7.71 12.96
CA LYS A 213 -4.51 8.94 13.65
C LYS A 213 -4.33 10.16 12.73
N ALA A 214 -3.19 10.26 12.06
CA ALA A 214 -2.92 11.35 11.12
C ALA A 214 -3.94 11.37 9.97
N PHE A 215 -4.29 10.21 9.40
CA PHE A 215 -5.32 10.13 8.37
C PHE A 215 -6.68 10.64 8.86
N ARG A 216 -7.12 10.22 10.06
CA ARG A 216 -8.38 10.71 10.64
C ARG A 216 -8.39 12.22 10.88
N GLU A 217 -7.26 12.78 11.30
CA GLU A 217 -7.12 14.23 11.48
C GLU A 217 -7.19 14.98 10.14
N CYS A 218 -6.51 14.47 9.10
CA CYS A 218 -6.61 15.02 7.75
C CYS A 218 -8.05 14.96 7.20
N ASP A 219 -8.71 13.80 7.28
CA ASP A 219 -10.08 13.62 6.82
C ASP A 219 -11.05 14.58 7.51
N LYS A 220 -10.87 14.79 8.83
CA LYS A 220 -11.68 15.75 9.59
C LYS A 220 -11.50 17.17 9.05
N VAL A 221 -10.26 17.61 8.82
CA VAL A 221 -9.98 18.95 8.27
C VAL A 221 -10.61 19.13 6.90
N PHE A 222 -10.49 18.14 6.00
CA PHE A 222 -11.11 18.22 4.68
C PHE A 222 -12.63 18.23 4.75
N LYS A 223 -13.23 17.41 5.62
CA LYS A 223 -14.67 17.40 5.84
C LYS A 223 -15.19 18.75 6.35
N ASP A 224 -14.47 19.37 7.29
CA ASP A 224 -14.82 20.68 7.83
C ASP A 224 -14.72 21.77 6.74
N LEU A 225 -13.70 21.69 5.87
CA LEU A 225 -13.53 22.61 4.75
C LEU A 225 -14.64 22.48 3.70
N ILE A 226 -15.00 21.25 3.32
CA ILE A 226 -16.11 20.99 2.39
C ILE A 226 -17.41 21.56 2.97
N SER A 227 -17.68 21.28 4.24
CA SER A 227 -18.87 21.78 4.95
C SER A 227 -18.92 23.32 4.97
N LEU A 228 -17.78 23.98 5.17
CA LEU A 228 -17.66 25.44 5.12
C LEU A 228 -18.00 25.99 3.72
N ILE A 229 -17.46 25.37 2.67
CA ILE A 229 -17.70 25.78 1.27
C ILE A 229 -19.17 25.61 0.91
N GLU A 230 -19.78 24.47 1.24
CA GLU A 230 -21.19 24.18 0.97
C GLU A 230 -22.12 25.18 1.68
N ARG A 231 -21.83 25.49 2.94
CA ARG A 231 -22.57 26.50 3.70
C ARG A 231 -22.45 27.88 3.05
N LYS A 232 -21.23 28.31 2.69
CA LYS A 232 -21.02 29.61 2.03
C LYS A 232 -21.70 29.68 0.66
N SER A 233 -21.66 28.60 -0.12
CA SER A 233 -22.39 28.48 -1.38
C SER A 233 -23.91 28.63 -1.17
N SER A 234 -24.45 28.00 -0.13
CA SER A 234 -25.87 28.10 0.23
C SER A 234 -26.27 29.52 0.66
N GLU A 235 -25.44 30.19 1.48
CA GLU A 235 -25.63 31.59 1.88
C GLU A 235 -25.70 32.51 0.63
N VAL A 236 -24.79 32.33 -0.33
CA VAL A 236 -24.78 33.12 -1.58
C VAL A 236 -26.02 32.84 -2.42
N LYS A 237 -26.38 31.56 -2.61
CA LYS A 237 -27.61 31.17 -3.33
C LYS A 237 -28.85 31.80 -2.70
N GLN A 238 -28.95 31.80 -1.38
CA GLN A 238 -30.08 32.39 -0.66
C GLN A 238 -30.16 33.91 -0.86
N LYS A 239 -29.02 34.63 -0.80
CA LYS A 239 -28.96 36.07 -1.09
C LYS A 239 -29.40 36.40 -2.52
N ILE A 240 -28.99 35.59 -3.50
CA ILE A 240 -29.43 35.76 -4.89
C ILE A 240 -30.94 35.57 -4.99
N ARG A 241 -31.48 34.50 -4.38
CA ARG A 241 -32.92 34.22 -4.39
C ARG A 241 -33.75 35.28 -3.67
N SER A 242 -33.26 35.82 -2.54
CA SER A 242 -33.97 36.87 -1.82
C SER A 242 -34.00 38.18 -2.62
N LYS A 243 -32.88 38.58 -3.24
CA LYS A 243 -32.83 39.76 -4.12
C LYS A 243 -33.72 39.56 -5.35
N GLN A 244 -33.66 38.39 -6.00
CA GLN A 244 -34.55 38.04 -7.11
C GLN A 244 -36.02 38.19 -6.69
N LYS A 245 -36.41 37.65 -5.53
CA LYS A 245 -37.80 37.71 -5.06
C LYS A 245 -38.24 39.14 -4.75
N SER A 246 -37.37 39.94 -4.12
CA SER A 246 -37.62 41.36 -3.85
C SER A 246 -37.88 42.15 -5.13
N GLU A 247 -37.04 41.94 -6.16
CA GLU A 247 -37.22 42.64 -7.44
C GLU A 247 -38.48 42.18 -8.18
N GLN A 248 -38.77 40.87 -8.16
CA GLN A 248 -40.02 40.35 -8.72
C GLN A 248 -41.25 40.97 -8.05
N ASN A 249 -41.24 41.11 -6.72
CA ASN A 249 -42.34 41.73 -6.00
C ASN A 249 -42.49 43.21 -6.40
N ARG A 250 -41.40 43.96 -6.52
CA ARG A 250 -41.44 45.38 -6.91
C ARG A 250 -41.97 45.57 -8.34
N VAL A 251 -41.58 44.70 -9.27
CA VAL A 251 -42.13 44.69 -10.64
C VAL A 251 -43.62 44.38 -10.61
N LYS A 252 -44.04 43.39 -9.80
CA LYS A 252 -45.45 43.02 -9.66
C LYS A 252 -46.30 44.15 -9.10
N GLU A 253 -45.83 44.86 -8.07
CA GLU A 253 -46.54 46.02 -7.53
C GLU A 253 -46.72 47.14 -8.57
N LEU A 254 -45.72 47.37 -9.43
CA LEU A 254 -45.83 48.34 -10.51
C LEU A 254 -46.82 47.88 -11.59
N GLN A 255 -46.79 46.59 -11.94
CA GLN A 255 -47.75 45.99 -12.84
C GLN A 255 -49.18 46.18 -12.33
N GLU A 256 -49.45 45.87 -11.06
CA GLU A 256 -50.77 46.03 -10.45
C GLU A 256 -51.26 47.49 -10.49
N LYS A 257 -50.36 48.46 -10.26
CA LYS A 257 -50.67 49.89 -10.39
C LYS A 257 -51.04 50.29 -11.82
N ILE A 258 -50.29 49.81 -12.81
CA ILE A 258 -50.58 50.06 -14.23
C ILE A 258 -51.92 49.43 -14.63
N GLU A 259 -52.18 48.19 -14.22
CA GLU A 259 -53.44 47.50 -14.49
C GLU A 259 -54.64 48.24 -13.86
N GLN A 260 -54.48 48.78 -12.65
CA GLN A 260 -55.49 49.61 -12.01
C GLN A 260 -55.71 50.92 -12.78
N GLU A 261 -54.65 51.61 -13.19
CA GLU A 261 -54.73 52.83 -14.01
C GLU A 261 -55.48 52.56 -15.33
N ILE A 262 -55.20 51.42 -15.99
CA ILE A 262 -55.93 50.99 -17.20
C ILE A 262 -57.42 50.77 -16.90
N ARG A 263 -57.77 50.10 -15.79
CA ARG A 263 -59.18 49.90 -15.39
C ARG A 263 -59.90 51.22 -15.17
N ASP A 264 -59.26 52.14 -14.46
CA ASP A 264 -59.83 53.47 -14.18
C ASP A 264 -60.02 54.29 -15.45
N LEU A 265 -59.05 54.26 -16.37
CA LEU A 265 -59.14 54.91 -17.68
C LEU A 265 -60.26 54.33 -18.54
N ARG A 266 -60.39 53.00 -18.60
CA ARG A 266 -61.47 52.33 -19.33
C ARG A 266 -62.85 52.69 -18.78
N ARG A 267 -63.02 52.74 -17.45
CA ARG A 267 -64.29 53.15 -16.83
C ARG A 267 -64.66 54.58 -17.25
N ARG A 268 -63.71 55.53 -17.17
CA ARG A 268 -63.97 56.92 -17.57
C ARG A 268 -64.26 57.07 -19.06
N ASP A 269 -63.59 56.29 -19.91
CA ASP A 269 -63.89 56.25 -21.34
C ASP A 269 -65.35 55.84 -21.59
N THR A 270 -65.84 54.82 -20.88
CA THR A 270 -67.26 54.42 -20.93
C THR A 270 -68.20 55.53 -20.42
N GLU A 271 -67.87 56.21 -19.32
CA GLU A 271 -68.65 57.34 -18.79
C GLU A 271 -68.72 58.50 -19.81
N LEU A 272 -67.60 58.81 -20.48
CA LEU A 272 -67.54 59.81 -21.54
C LEU A 272 -68.38 59.40 -22.76
N GLN A 273 -68.31 58.13 -23.18
CA GLN A 273 -69.14 57.61 -24.27
C GLN A 273 -70.64 57.73 -23.93
N GLN A 274 -71.04 57.32 -22.72
CA GLN A 274 -72.43 57.44 -22.27
C GLN A 274 -72.88 58.91 -22.20
N LEU A 275 -72.04 59.81 -21.69
CA LEU A 275 -72.35 61.24 -21.67
C LEU A 275 -72.48 61.81 -23.07
N SER A 276 -71.65 61.38 -24.02
CA SER A 276 -71.72 61.85 -25.42
C SER A 276 -73.00 61.42 -26.16
N LEU A 277 -73.62 60.32 -25.72
CA LEU A 277 -74.83 59.77 -26.31
C LEU A 277 -76.11 60.26 -25.61
N THR A 278 -76.00 61.08 -24.56
CA THR A 278 -77.16 61.58 -23.81
C THR A 278 -77.92 62.64 -24.62
N GLU A 279 -79.25 62.54 -24.67
CA GLU A 279 -80.11 63.58 -25.29
C GLU A 279 -80.45 64.71 -24.30
N ASP A 280 -80.25 64.49 -23.00
CA ASP A 280 -80.47 65.49 -21.93
C ASP A 280 -79.31 66.51 -21.87
N ASN A 281 -79.57 67.70 -22.40
CA ASN A 281 -78.63 68.82 -22.43
C ASN A 281 -78.17 69.29 -21.04
N LEU A 282 -79.02 69.24 -20.02
CA LEU A 282 -78.66 69.66 -18.66
C LEU A 282 -77.73 68.62 -18.02
N HIS A 283 -78.02 67.32 -18.21
CA HIS A 283 -77.15 66.23 -17.75
C HIS A 283 -75.77 66.28 -18.44
N PHE A 284 -75.74 66.57 -19.75
CA PHE A 284 -74.48 66.78 -20.49
C PHE A 284 -73.65 67.91 -19.87
N LEU A 285 -74.23 69.12 -19.78
CA LEU A 285 -73.52 70.31 -19.32
C LEU A 285 -73.06 70.21 -17.86
N ASN A 286 -73.87 69.60 -16.98
CA ASN A 286 -73.53 69.43 -15.56
C ASN A 286 -72.37 68.45 -15.34
N ASN A 287 -72.25 67.40 -16.15
CA ASN A 287 -71.21 66.38 -15.97
C ASN A 287 -69.98 66.59 -16.87
N TYR A 288 -70.09 67.39 -17.95
CA TYR A 288 -69.01 67.66 -18.89
C TYR A 288 -67.79 68.27 -18.20
N SER A 289 -67.97 69.23 -17.30
CA SER A 289 -66.85 69.88 -16.58
C SER A 289 -66.10 68.90 -15.67
N SER A 290 -66.82 67.98 -15.01
CA SER A 290 -66.24 66.98 -14.10
C SER A 290 -65.41 65.92 -14.84
N LEU A 291 -65.81 65.55 -16.06
CA LEU A 291 -65.13 64.53 -16.87
C LEU A 291 -64.08 65.11 -17.85
N SER A 292 -64.17 66.39 -18.22
CA SER A 292 -63.26 67.05 -19.17
C SER A 292 -61.94 67.54 -18.58
N HIS A 293 -61.76 67.52 -17.25
CA HIS A 293 -60.48 67.78 -16.58
C HIS A 293 -59.49 66.61 -16.78
N LEU A 294 -59.14 66.34 -18.03
CA LEU A 294 -58.23 65.29 -18.50
C LEU A 294 -56.76 65.74 -18.54
N SER A 295 -56.45 66.96 -18.12
CA SER A 295 -55.13 67.57 -18.31
C SER A 295 -53.97 66.85 -17.59
N ASN A 296 -54.25 65.88 -16.72
CA ASN A 296 -53.22 65.17 -15.94
C ASN A 296 -53.01 63.69 -16.30
N VAL A 297 -53.76 63.10 -17.24
CA VAL A 297 -53.57 61.69 -17.62
C VAL A 297 -52.20 61.49 -18.30
N THR A 298 -51.81 62.40 -19.19
CA THR A 298 -50.53 62.33 -19.90
C THR A 298 -49.32 62.43 -18.94
N ALA A 299 -49.43 63.24 -17.89
CA ALA A 299 -48.38 63.40 -16.88
C ALA A 299 -48.29 62.19 -15.92
N SER A 300 -49.41 61.56 -15.59
CA SER A 300 -49.44 60.32 -14.80
C SER A 300 -48.85 59.15 -15.59
N VAL A 301 -49.29 58.95 -16.84
CA VAL A 301 -48.78 57.90 -17.73
C VAL A 301 -47.28 58.07 -17.99
N SER A 302 -46.80 59.30 -18.19
CA SER A 302 -45.37 59.57 -18.38
C SER A 302 -44.55 59.24 -17.13
N ARG A 303 -45.02 59.62 -15.94
CA ARG A 303 -44.36 59.25 -14.66
C ARG A 303 -44.30 57.74 -14.44
N THR A 304 -45.36 57.01 -14.77
CA THR A 304 -45.38 55.55 -14.64
C THR A 304 -44.43 54.90 -15.66
N ARG A 305 -44.37 55.42 -16.89
CA ARG A 305 -43.43 55.01 -17.93
C ARG A 305 -41.97 55.22 -17.51
N ASP A 306 -41.63 56.37 -16.93
CA ASP A 306 -40.27 56.66 -16.49
C ASP A 306 -39.83 55.72 -15.35
N LYS A 307 -40.75 55.37 -14.44
CA LYS A 307 -40.51 54.35 -13.41
C LYS A 307 -40.22 52.98 -14.02
N VAL A 308 -41.02 52.54 -15.00
CA VAL A 308 -40.77 51.26 -15.72
C VAL A 308 -39.39 51.29 -16.41
N LYS A 309 -39.06 52.40 -17.07
CA LYS A 309 -37.79 52.54 -17.80
C LYS A 309 -36.58 52.52 -16.87
N ALA A 310 -36.66 53.15 -15.69
CA ALA A 310 -35.62 53.11 -14.67
C ALA A 310 -35.38 51.67 -14.17
N LEU A 311 -36.44 50.90 -13.90
CA LEU A 311 -36.33 49.49 -13.49
C LEU A 311 -35.60 48.62 -14.51
N LEU A 312 -35.95 48.78 -15.79
CA LEU A 312 -35.40 47.98 -16.89
C LEU A 312 -33.93 48.36 -17.21
N SER A 313 -33.57 49.62 -17.04
CA SER A 313 -32.24 50.13 -17.41
C SER A 313 -31.22 49.95 -16.29
N ASP A 314 -31.62 50.09 -15.01
CA ASP A 314 -30.67 50.15 -13.89
C ASP A 314 -30.45 48.84 -13.14
N GLU A 315 -31.37 47.87 -13.19
CA GLU A 315 -31.33 46.75 -12.22
C GLU A 315 -31.13 45.35 -12.79
N TRP A 316 -31.56 45.06 -14.01
CA TRP A 316 -31.34 43.74 -14.60
C TRP A 316 -29.86 43.43 -14.92
N PRO A 317 -29.07 44.37 -15.48
CA PRO A 317 -27.64 44.11 -15.74
C PRO A 317 -26.83 43.90 -14.44
N LYS A 318 -27.26 44.47 -13.31
CA LYS A 318 -26.53 44.41 -12.03
C LYS A 318 -26.64 43.06 -11.32
N ILE A 319 -27.68 42.27 -11.59
CA ILE A 319 -27.79 40.88 -11.07
C ILE A 319 -26.78 39.95 -11.77
N SER A 320 -26.36 40.28 -13.00
CA SER A 320 -25.34 39.51 -13.73
C SER A 320 -23.89 39.83 -13.32
N VAL A 321 -23.62 41.04 -12.79
CA VAL A 321 -22.26 41.54 -12.51
C VAL A 321 -21.96 41.70 -11.01
N GLY A 322 -22.96 41.99 -10.16
CA GLY A 322 -22.77 42.32 -8.74
C GLY A 322 -22.41 41.14 -7.84
N THR A 323 -22.70 39.91 -8.25
CA THR A 323 -22.36 38.67 -7.53
C THR A 323 -20.88 38.28 -7.66
N ALA A 324 -20.12 38.92 -8.57
CA ALA A 324 -18.68 38.74 -8.68
C ALA A 324 -17.88 39.63 -7.71
N LYS A 325 -18.52 40.60 -7.03
CA LYS A 325 -17.85 41.62 -6.19
C LYS A 325 -18.34 41.68 -4.74
N ALA A 326 -19.22 40.77 -4.32
CA ALA A 326 -19.66 40.70 -2.93
C ALA A 326 -18.71 39.83 -2.12
N ASP A 327 -17.66 40.44 -1.57
CA ASP A 327 -16.94 40.07 -0.34
C ASP A 327 -16.92 38.57 0.00
N ILE A 328 -16.53 37.74 -0.97
CA ILE A 328 -15.85 36.50 -0.63
C ILE A 328 -14.49 37.01 -0.16
N LEU A 329 -14.22 36.85 1.14
CA LEU A 329 -12.88 36.90 1.70
C LEU A 329 -12.04 35.80 1.04
N LEU A 330 -11.79 35.92 -0.26
CA LEU A 330 -10.68 35.29 -0.93
C LEU A 330 -9.44 35.88 -0.26
N PRO A 331 -8.47 35.05 0.16
CA PRO A 331 -7.15 35.58 0.48
C PRO A 331 -6.75 36.48 -0.68
N GLN A 332 -6.40 37.73 -0.36
CA GLN A 332 -5.79 38.67 -1.30
C GLN A 332 -4.80 37.89 -2.17
N GLY A 333 -4.85 38.09 -3.49
CA GLY A 333 -4.14 37.25 -4.47
C GLY A 333 -2.67 37.02 -4.10
N GLU A 334 -2.10 35.93 -4.63
CA GLU A 334 -0.74 35.46 -4.29
C GLU A 334 0.21 36.60 -3.93
N PRO A 335 0.77 36.60 -2.69
CA PRO A 335 1.61 37.70 -2.22
C PRO A 335 2.80 37.86 -3.17
N LYS A 336 2.91 39.04 -3.79
CA LYS A 336 3.96 39.33 -4.80
C LYS A 336 5.21 39.90 -4.16
N THR A 337 5.12 40.24 -2.89
CA THR A 337 6.22 40.80 -2.10
C THR A 337 6.42 40.01 -0.81
N ARG A 338 7.66 40.00 -0.31
CA ARG A 338 8.03 39.30 0.92
C ARG A 338 7.21 39.77 2.12
N ASP A 339 6.94 41.07 2.22
CA ASP A 339 6.19 41.66 3.34
C ASP A 339 4.70 41.27 3.33
N GLU A 340 4.11 41.02 2.15
CA GLU A 340 2.75 40.48 2.04
C GLU A 340 2.68 39.01 2.44
N PHE A 341 3.70 38.21 2.07
CA PHE A 341 3.78 36.80 2.47
C PHE A 341 3.94 36.64 3.98
N LEU A 342 4.73 37.52 4.61
CA LEU A 342 4.96 37.52 6.06
C LEU A 342 3.69 37.83 6.88
N LYS A 343 2.63 38.41 6.31
CA LYS A 343 1.33 38.56 7.00
C LYS A 343 0.64 37.22 7.27
N TYR A 344 1.01 36.17 6.54
CA TYR A 344 0.52 34.81 6.74
C TYR A 344 1.50 33.95 7.56
N SER A 345 2.63 34.52 8.01
CA SER A 345 3.58 33.77 8.82
C SER A 345 2.99 33.53 10.21
N CYS A 346 2.69 32.27 10.50
CA CYS A 346 2.43 31.82 11.87
C CYS A 346 3.77 31.47 12.51
N GLN A 347 4.01 31.96 13.73
CA GLN A 347 5.18 31.57 14.50
C GLN A 347 4.96 30.13 14.96
N ILE A 348 5.61 29.17 14.28
CA ILE A 348 5.59 27.76 14.68
C ILE A 348 6.40 27.67 15.98
N THR A 349 5.72 27.77 17.12
CA THR A 349 6.32 27.38 18.39
C THR A 349 6.30 25.87 18.48
N LEU A 350 7.46 25.26 18.24
CA LEU A 350 7.70 23.88 18.62
C LEU A 350 7.43 23.74 20.12
N ASP A 351 6.55 22.82 20.50
CA ASP A 351 6.33 22.43 21.89
C ASP A 351 7.71 21.99 22.46
N PRO A 352 8.20 22.62 23.55
CA PRO A 352 9.48 22.27 24.17
C PRO A 352 9.59 20.77 24.54
N ASN A 353 8.46 20.07 24.70
CA ASN A 353 8.43 18.64 25.02
C ASN A 353 8.71 17.72 23.82
N THR A 354 8.88 18.28 22.62
CA THR A 354 9.23 17.51 21.40
C THR A 354 10.75 17.32 21.26
N TYR A 355 11.56 17.97 22.11
CA TYR A 355 13.00 17.80 22.15
C TYR A 355 13.38 16.77 23.22
N ARG A 356 13.48 15.50 22.82
CA ARG A 356 14.09 14.46 23.65
C ARG A 356 15.58 14.40 23.28
N ASN A 357 16.42 14.96 24.14
CA ASN A 357 17.88 14.82 24.08
C ASN A 357 18.24 13.33 24.25
N ASP A 358 18.54 12.66 23.14
CA ASP A 358 19.29 11.40 23.17
C ASP A 358 20.79 11.71 23.16
N THR A 359 21.27 12.32 24.25
CA THR A 359 22.69 12.33 24.63
C THR A 359 22.76 12.26 26.15
N ASP A 360 22.86 11.05 26.67
CA ASP A 360 23.94 10.67 27.60
C ASP A 360 23.90 9.15 27.87
N MET A 361 25.08 8.55 27.65
CA MET A 361 25.65 7.26 28.13
C MET A 361 24.77 6.03 28.34
#